data_AF-H9BJM1-F1
#
_entry.id   AF-H9BJM1-F1
#
_cell.length_a   1.000
_cell.length_b   1.000
_cell.length_c   1.000
_cell.angle_alpha   90.00
_cell.angle_beta   90.00
_cell.angle_gamma   90.00
#
_symmetry.space_group_name_H-M   'P 1'
#
loop_
_entity.id
_entity.type
_entity.pdbx_description
1 polymer ?
#
loop_
_entity_poly.entity_id
_entity_poly.type
_entity_poly.pdbx_seq_one_letter_code
_entity_poly.pdbx_strand_id
1 'polypeptide(L)'
;MINSTAPTIFAYTSWGSILPVCHGELALSPALLEELRQRLERTLVQITDIIREENVARGAKESLGRLRDLSALQKEEHATGGSQFRAFLLLKALQTVAQTYDVQRKLRATRAHPSSSERGSVCGLKALTVSLTKLLVGPSSANINSCHGSCA
;
A
#
# COMPACT_ATOMS: atom_id res chain seq x y z
N MET A 1 34.30 40.09 -5.51
CA MET A 1 33.31 39.00 -5.55
C MET A 1 34.05 37.72 -5.88
N ILE A 2 34.00 36.71 -5.00
CA ILE A 2 34.64 35.41 -5.22
C ILE A 2 33.55 34.48 -5.75
N ASN A 3 33.56 34.22 -7.06
CA ASN A 3 32.63 33.29 -7.70
C ASN A 3 33.30 31.92 -7.78
N SER A 4 32.92 31.01 -6.88
CA SER A 4 33.34 29.60 -6.92
C SER A 4 32.34 28.79 -7.75
N THR A 5 32.82 28.09 -8.77
CA THR A 5 32.05 27.21 -9.68
C THR A 5 32.08 25.74 -9.24
N ALA A 6 32.46 25.45 -8.00
CA ALA A 6 32.47 24.07 -7.50
C ALA A 6 31.03 23.56 -7.28
N PRO A 7 30.65 22.40 -7.83
CA PRO A 7 29.34 21.82 -7.59
C PRO A 7 29.19 21.51 -6.09
N THR A 8 28.15 22.06 -5.47
CA THR A 8 27.79 21.73 -4.08
C THR A 8 27.30 20.29 -4.06
N ILE A 9 28.17 19.36 -3.66
CA ILE A 9 27.79 17.97 -3.45
C ILE A 9 27.02 17.91 -2.13
N PHE A 10 25.69 17.80 -2.21
CA PHE A 10 24.88 17.44 -1.06
C PHE A 10 25.10 15.96 -0.76
N ALA A 11 25.98 15.68 0.19
CA ALA A 11 26.12 14.34 0.75
C ALA A 11 25.08 14.15 1.85
N TYR A 12 24.04 13.36 1.57
CA TYR A 12 23.19 12.83 2.62
C TYR A 12 23.95 11.68 3.27
N THR A 13 24.49 11.89 4.46
CA THR A 13 24.98 10.78 5.29
C THR A 13 23.85 9.79 5.40
N SER A 14 24.12 8.54 5.01
CA SER A 14 23.20 7.41 5.00
C SER A 14 22.09 7.55 6.05
N TRP A 15 20.83 7.48 5.61
CA TRP A 15 19.63 7.29 6.45
C TRP A 15 19.67 5.92 7.16
N GLY A 16 20.76 5.64 7.87
CA GLY A 16 20.85 4.58 8.85
C GLY A 16 20.16 5.04 10.12
N SER A 17 18.91 4.61 10.29
CA SER A 17 18.35 4.28 11.60
C SER A 17 18.29 5.38 12.67
N ILE A 18 18.34 6.67 12.34
CA ILE A 18 18.02 7.75 13.30
C ILE A 18 16.66 8.33 12.94
N LEU A 19 15.64 7.47 12.89
CA LEU A 19 14.36 7.95 13.41
C LEU A 19 14.62 8.12 14.91
N PRO A 20 14.43 9.30 15.51
CA PRO A 20 14.42 9.39 16.96
C PRO A 20 13.47 8.28 17.42
N VAL A 21 14.00 7.33 18.18
CA VAL A 21 13.19 6.25 18.74
C VAL A 21 12.19 6.96 19.62
N CYS A 22 10.99 7.21 19.07
CA CYS A 22 9.89 7.74 19.83
C CYS A 22 9.54 6.64 20.82
N HIS A 23 10.19 6.66 21.98
CA HIS A 23 9.64 6.11 23.21
C HIS A 23 8.46 7.02 23.58
N GLY A 24 7.46 7.05 22.71
CA GLY A 24 6.21 7.72 23.00
C GLY A 24 5.57 6.92 24.12
N GLU A 25 5.28 7.58 25.23
CA GLU A 25 4.32 7.08 26.17
C GLU A 25 2.98 7.74 25.83
N LEU A 26 1.94 6.92 25.70
CA LEU A 26 0.57 7.38 25.52
C LEU A 26 -0.16 7.14 26.83
N ALA A 27 -0.73 8.20 27.40
CA ALA A 27 -1.61 8.12 28.56
C ALA A 27 -3.05 8.36 28.11
N LEU A 28 -3.63 7.36 27.44
CA LEU A 28 -5.01 7.40 26.98
C LEU A 28 -5.96 7.21 28.17
N SER A 29 -7.10 7.90 28.12
CA SER A 29 -8.17 7.65 29.08
C SER A 29 -8.72 6.22 28.90
N PRO A 30 -9.32 5.62 29.94
CA PRO A 30 -9.87 4.27 29.86
C PRO A 30 -10.86 4.08 28.70
N ALA A 31 -11.69 5.09 28.41
CA ALA A 31 -12.63 5.07 27.30
C ALA A 31 -11.92 5.00 25.92
N LEU A 32 -10.81 5.73 25.76
CA LEU A 32 -10.02 5.72 24.52
C LEU A 32 -9.23 4.41 24.37
N LEU A 33 -8.84 3.77 25.46
CA LEU A 33 -8.19 2.47 25.42
C LEU A 33 -9.13 1.36 24.96
N GLU A 34 -10.37 1.37 25.42
CA GLU A 34 -11.37 0.42 24.94
C GLU A 34 -11.69 0.65 23.46
N GLU A 35 -11.81 1.92 23.02
CA GLU A 35 -11.98 2.22 21.61
C GLU A 35 -10.77 1.77 20.76
N LEU A 36 -9.54 1.96 21.27
CA LEU A 36 -8.32 1.49 20.62
C LEU A 36 -8.34 -0.04 20.46
N ARG A 37 -8.66 -0.77 21.53
CA ARG A 37 -8.79 -2.24 21.52
C ARG A 37 -9.81 -2.70 20.50
N GLN A 38 -11.02 -2.15 20.53
CA GLN A 38 -12.08 -2.50 19.59
C GLN A 38 -11.68 -2.22 18.13
N ARG A 39 -11.05 -1.09 17.85
CA ARG A 39 -10.56 -0.76 16.50
C ARG A 39 -9.47 -1.72 16.04
N LEU A 40 -8.58 -2.10 16.94
CA LEU A 40 -7.49 -3.03 16.64
C LEU A 40 -8.06 -4.41 16.30
N GLU A 41 -9.02 -4.92 17.08
CA GLU A 41 -9.71 -6.19 16.79
C GLU A 41 -10.43 -6.15 15.43
N ARG A 42 -11.20 -5.10 15.13
CA ARG A 42 -11.88 -4.95 13.83
C ARG A 42 -10.88 -4.96 12.67
N THR A 43 -9.77 -4.24 12.82
CA THR A 43 -8.73 -4.14 11.77
C THR A 43 -7.99 -5.46 11.59
N LEU A 44 -7.78 -6.24 12.66
CA LEU A 44 -7.18 -7.57 12.58
C LEU A 44 -8.03 -8.57 11.80
N VAL A 45 -9.36 -8.52 11.96
CA VAL A 45 -10.27 -9.35 11.15
C VAL A 45 -10.08 -9.02 9.67
N GLN A 46 -10.10 -7.73 9.32
CA GLN A 46 -9.88 -7.29 7.94
C GLN A 46 -8.52 -7.75 7.38
N ILE A 47 -7.45 -7.67 8.18
CA ILE A 47 -6.10 -8.12 7.76
C ILE A 47 -6.04 -9.64 7.59
N THR A 48 -6.76 -10.40 8.42
CA THR A 48 -6.86 -11.86 8.28
C THR A 48 -7.51 -12.25 6.97
N ASP A 49 -8.55 -11.52 6.56
CA ASP A 49 -9.20 -11.73 5.26
C ASP A 49 -8.25 -11.40 4.10
N ILE A 50 -7.45 -10.33 4.20
CA ILE A 50 -6.42 -9.98 3.22
C ILE A 50 -5.36 -11.08 3.10
N ILE A 51 -4.88 -11.65 4.22
CA ILE A 51 -3.88 -12.74 4.21
C ILE A 51 -4.44 -13.97 3.48
N ARG A 52 -5.72 -14.28 3.67
CA ARG A 52 -6.41 -15.41 3.02
C ARG A 52 -6.58 -15.22 1.53
N GLU A 53 -6.58 -13.99 1.04
CA GLU A 53 -6.72 -13.71 -0.39
C GLU A 53 -5.51 -14.27 -1.18
N GLU A 54 -5.79 -15.01 -2.24
CA GLU A 54 -4.77 -15.77 -3.00
C GLU A 54 -3.75 -14.84 -3.68
N ASN A 55 -4.17 -13.62 -4.02
CA ASN A 55 -3.43 -12.63 -4.81
C ASN A 55 -2.42 -11.77 -4.00
N VAL A 56 -2.15 -12.12 -2.74
CA VAL A 56 -1.15 -11.43 -1.92
C VAL A 56 0.19 -12.16 -2.04
N ALA A 57 1.25 -11.41 -2.36
CA ALA A 57 2.60 -11.96 -2.47
C ALA A 57 3.01 -12.66 -1.16
N ARG A 58 3.73 -13.79 -1.27
CA ARG A 58 4.14 -14.61 -0.12
C ARG A 58 4.85 -13.80 0.98
N GLY A 59 5.81 -12.96 0.61
CA GLY A 59 6.53 -12.11 1.58
C GLY A 59 5.63 -11.09 2.29
N ALA A 60 4.58 -10.60 1.61
CA ALA A 60 3.58 -9.72 2.22
C ALA A 60 2.67 -10.50 3.19
N LYS A 61 2.28 -11.75 2.86
CA LYS A 61 1.54 -12.63 3.77
C LYS A 61 2.34 -12.92 5.05
N GLU A 62 3.63 -13.21 4.92
CA GLU A 62 4.53 -13.45 6.06
C GLU A 62 4.67 -12.19 6.94
N SER A 63 4.83 -11.02 6.31
CA SER A 63 4.92 -9.73 7.03
C SER A 63 3.61 -9.37 7.77
N LEU A 64 2.46 -9.63 7.13
CA LEU A 64 1.14 -9.46 7.74
C LEU A 64 0.90 -10.45 8.88
N GLY A 65 1.38 -11.68 8.76
CA GLY A 65 1.36 -12.67 9.84
C GLY A 65 2.13 -12.16 11.07
N ARG A 66 3.36 -11.66 10.87
CA ARG A 66 4.15 -11.06 11.96
C ARG A 66 3.45 -9.89 12.65
N LEU A 67 2.78 -9.02 11.88
CA LEU A 67 2.00 -7.91 12.44
C LEU A 67 0.80 -8.39 13.29
N ARG A 68 0.17 -9.50 12.89
CA ARG A 68 -0.89 -10.15 13.67
C ARG A 68 -0.35 -10.69 14.98
N ASP A 69 0.80 -11.36 14.96
CA ASP A 69 1.42 -11.94 16.16
C ASP A 69 1.81 -10.85 17.17
N LEU A 70 2.36 -9.72 16.69
CA LEU A 70 2.64 -8.54 17.51
C LEU A 70 1.38 -7.95 18.19
N SER A 71 0.22 -8.15 17.58
CA SER A 71 -1.05 -7.68 18.13
C SER A 71 -1.57 -8.57 19.26
N ALA A 72 -1.31 -9.89 19.17
CA ALA A 72 -1.66 -10.83 20.23
C ALA A 72 -0.85 -10.56 21.50
N LEU A 73 0.45 -10.28 21.35
CA LEU A 73 1.36 -9.95 22.45
C LEU A 73 0.91 -8.71 23.25
N GLN A 74 0.28 -7.73 22.61
CA GLN A 74 -0.26 -6.55 23.30
C GLN A 74 -1.53 -6.81 24.12
N LYS A 75 -2.28 -7.87 23.80
CA LYS A 75 -3.50 -8.20 24.54
C LYS A 75 -3.19 -8.75 25.94
N GLU A 76 -1.98 -9.30 26.12
CA GLU A 76 -1.49 -9.85 27.39
C GLU A 76 -0.72 -8.82 28.25
N GLU A 77 -0.26 -7.71 27.66
CA GLU A 77 0.54 -6.70 28.36
C GLU A 77 -0.34 -5.71 29.15
N HIS A 78 0.05 -5.39 30.39
CA HIS A 78 -0.62 -4.34 31.18
C HIS A 78 -0.49 -2.97 30.50
N ALA A 79 -1.53 -2.13 30.62
CA ALA A 79 -1.65 -0.84 29.94
C ALA A 79 -0.72 0.26 30.52
N THR A 80 0.60 0.07 30.44
CA THR A 80 1.61 1.09 30.67
C THR A 80 1.63 2.10 29.52
N GLY A 81 2.16 3.31 29.75
CA GLY A 81 2.19 4.34 28.70
C GLY A 81 2.89 3.87 27.40
N GLY A 82 3.95 3.07 27.54
CA GLY A 82 4.65 2.46 26.41
C GLY A 82 3.84 1.39 25.67
N SER A 83 3.09 0.54 26.38
CA SER A 83 2.26 -0.49 25.73
C SER A 83 1.07 0.12 24.99
N GLN A 84 0.46 1.18 25.54
CA GLN A 84 -0.59 1.96 24.86
C GLN A 84 -0.07 2.59 23.56
N PHE A 85 1.15 3.13 23.58
CA PHE A 85 1.75 3.74 22.40
C PHE A 85 2.06 2.72 21.30
N ARG A 86 2.62 1.57 21.68
CA ARG A 86 2.82 0.46 20.74
C ARG A 86 1.49 0.00 20.14
N ALA A 87 0.42 -0.06 20.93
CA ALA A 87 -0.89 -0.47 20.43
C ALA A 87 -1.48 0.52 19.44
N PHE A 88 -1.30 1.81 19.71
CA PHE A 88 -1.68 2.85 18.78
C PHE A 88 -0.89 2.77 17.47
N LEU A 89 0.43 2.61 17.53
CA LEU A 89 1.27 2.44 16.34
C LEU A 89 0.86 1.22 15.51
N LEU A 90 0.56 0.11 16.18
CA LEU A 90 0.13 -1.12 15.53
C LEU A 90 -1.18 -0.93 14.80
N LEU A 91 -2.17 -0.29 15.43
CA LEU A 91 -3.42 0.08 14.76
C LEU A 91 -3.14 0.93 13.51
N LYS A 92 -2.26 1.95 13.60
CA LYS A 92 -1.93 2.81 12.46
C LYS A 92 -1.23 2.05 11.33
N ALA A 93 -0.32 1.15 11.66
CA ALA A 93 0.32 0.28 10.68
C ALA A 93 -0.71 -0.59 9.95
N LEU A 94 -1.58 -1.28 10.69
CA LEU A 94 -2.62 -2.15 10.12
C LEU A 94 -3.61 -1.35 9.25
N GLN A 95 -4.05 -0.18 9.71
CA GLN A 95 -4.94 0.71 8.93
C GLN A 95 -4.29 1.15 7.61
N THR A 96 -3.00 1.50 7.65
CA THR A 96 -2.25 1.90 6.45
C THR A 96 -2.15 0.75 5.45
N VAL A 97 -1.88 -0.47 5.94
CA VAL A 97 -1.83 -1.65 5.07
C VAL A 97 -3.20 -1.96 4.46
N ALA A 98 -4.27 -1.93 5.26
CA ALA A 98 -5.63 -2.15 4.76
C ALA A 98 -6.01 -1.14 3.67
N GLN A 99 -5.74 0.15 3.89
CA GLN A 99 -6.04 1.20 2.91
C GLN A 99 -5.25 1.04 1.61
N THR A 100 -3.93 0.80 1.71
CA THR A 100 -3.08 0.63 0.52
C THR A 100 -3.50 -0.63 -0.26
N TYR A 101 -3.86 -1.70 0.43
CA TYR A 101 -4.39 -2.90 -0.18
C TYR A 101 -5.72 -2.65 -0.90
N ASP A 102 -6.67 -1.96 -0.27
CA ASP A 102 -7.96 -1.62 -0.89
C ASP A 102 -7.78 -0.75 -2.15
N VAL A 103 -6.86 0.21 -2.12
CA VAL A 103 -6.52 1.02 -3.30
C VAL A 103 -5.96 0.14 -4.41
N GLN A 104 -4.99 -0.73 -4.10
CA GLN A 104 -4.45 -1.67 -5.09
C GLN A 104 -5.53 -2.62 -5.64
N ARG A 105 -6.41 -3.14 -4.79
CA ARG A 105 -7.51 -4.02 -5.18
C ARG A 105 -8.48 -3.31 -6.13
N LYS A 106 -8.85 -2.05 -5.85
CA LYS A 106 -9.70 -1.22 -6.74
C LYS A 106 -9.02 -0.94 -8.09
N LEU A 107 -7.70 -0.70 -8.09
CA LEU A 107 -6.93 -0.56 -9.33
C LEU A 107 -6.87 -1.87 -10.15
N ARG A 108 -6.98 -3.04 -9.51
CA ARG A 108 -7.07 -4.33 -10.21
C ARG A 108 -8.48 -4.59 -10.75
N ALA A 109 -9.53 -4.27 -9.98
CA ALA A 109 -10.92 -4.39 -10.43
C ALA A 109 -11.19 -3.57 -11.71
N THR A 110 -10.51 -2.44 -11.88
CA THR A 110 -10.58 -1.61 -13.11
C THR A 110 -9.81 -2.18 -14.30
N ARG A 111 -8.93 -3.18 -14.11
CA ARG A 111 -8.26 -3.92 -15.19
C ARG A 111 -9.05 -5.14 -15.66
N ALA A 112 -9.98 -5.64 -14.86
CA ALA A 112 -10.95 -6.64 -15.28
C ALA A 112 -12.11 -5.95 -16.02
N HIS A 113 -11.86 -5.54 -17.26
CA HIS A 113 -12.93 -5.04 -18.13
C HIS A 113 -13.88 -6.19 -18.52
N PRO A 114 -15.20 -5.96 -18.66
CA PRO A 114 -16.16 -7.01 -18.99
C PRO A 114 -15.96 -7.45 -20.44
N SER A 115 -15.99 -8.78 -20.65
CA SER A 115 -16.21 -9.44 -21.95
C SER A 115 -15.34 -8.96 -23.13
N SER A 116 -14.20 -9.60 -23.36
CA SER A 116 -13.76 -9.81 -24.75
C SER A 116 -14.32 -11.14 -25.21
N SER A 117 -15.32 -11.04 -26.08
CA SER A 117 -15.92 -12.14 -26.83
C SER A 117 -14.87 -13.10 -27.40
N GLU A 118 -15.23 -14.37 -27.30
CA GLU A 118 -14.64 -15.51 -27.98
C GLU A 118 -14.39 -15.17 -29.47
N ARG A 119 -13.13 -14.91 -29.81
CA ARG A 119 -12.59 -15.17 -31.14
C ARG A 119 -11.10 -15.38 -30.99
N GLY A 120 -10.65 -16.56 -31.41
CA GLY A 120 -9.33 -17.12 -31.16
C GLY A 120 -8.20 -16.13 -31.33
N SER A 121 -7.16 -16.30 -30.51
CA SER A 121 -5.95 -15.50 -30.40
C SER A 121 -5.05 -15.58 -31.65
N VAL A 122 -5.60 -15.30 -32.83
CA VAL A 122 -4.82 -15.18 -34.08
C VAL A 122 -4.12 -13.83 -34.07
N CYS A 123 -2.82 -13.80 -34.35
CA CYS A 123 -2.04 -12.57 -34.44
C CYS A 123 -2.66 -11.60 -35.45
N GLY A 124 -3.02 -10.40 -34.98
CA GLY A 124 -3.60 -9.35 -35.81
C GLY A 124 -3.39 -7.96 -35.23
N LEU A 125 -3.58 -6.95 -36.08
CA LEU A 125 -3.48 -5.54 -35.68
C LEU A 125 -4.72 -5.15 -34.86
N LYS A 126 -4.51 -4.61 -33.66
CA LYS A 126 -5.54 -4.03 -32.81
C LYS A 126 -5.26 -2.54 -32.60
N ALA A 127 -6.29 -1.73 -32.79
CA ALA A 127 -6.28 -0.30 -32.56
C ALA A 127 -6.73 0.01 -31.12
N LEU A 128 -5.89 0.69 -30.34
CA LEU A 128 -6.23 1.21 -29.02
C LEU A 128 -6.31 2.73 -29.07
N THR A 129 -7.51 3.29 -28.98
CA THR A 129 -7.71 4.73 -28.90
C THR A 129 -7.47 5.22 -27.47
N VAL A 130 -6.51 6.13 -27.30
CA VAL A 130 -6.18 6.77 -26.01
C VAL A 130 -6.60 8.23 -26.01
N SER A 131 -7.04 8.74 -24.86
CA SER A 131 -7.40 10.15 -24.67
C SER A 131 -6.17 10.93 -24.17
N LEU A 132 -5.87 12.05 -24.85
CA LEU A 132 -4.72 12.92 -24.61
C LEU A 132 -5.12 14.28 -24.04
N THR A 133 -6.42 14.52 -23.83
CA THR A 133 -7.01 15.80 -23.38
C THR A 133 -6.42 16.39 -22.11
N LYS A 134 -5.81 15.57 -21.23
CA LYS A 134 -5.17 16.04 -19.99
C LYS A 134 -3.69 16.37 -20.11
N LEU A 135 -3.05 15.98 -21.22
CA LEU A 135 -1.60 16.00 -21.37
C LEU A 135 -1.12 16.87 -22.54
N LEU A 136 -1.97 17.09 -23.54
CA LEU A 136 -1.63 17.84 -24.75
C LEU A 136 -2.76 18.81 -25.12
N VAL A 137 -2.38 19.96 -25.69
CA VAL A 137 -3.33 20.97 -26.22
C VAL A 137 -4.07 20.44 -27.45
N GLY A 138 -3.53 19.41 -28.10
CA GLY A 138 -4.17 18.60 -29.15
C GLY A 138 -3.18 17.58 -29.73
N PRO A 139 -3.64 16.52 -30.42
CA PRO A 139 -5.04 16.07 -30.58
C PRO A 139 -5.63 15.51 -29.27
N SER A 140 -6.96 15.54 -29.14
CA SER A 140 -7.68 15.09 -27.93
C SER A 140 -7.63 13.58 -27.70
N SER A 141 -7.39 12.82 -28.77
CA SER A 141 -7.15 11.37 -28.73
C SER A 141 -6.14 10.96 -29.80
N ALA A 142 -5.51 9.82 -29.59
CA ALA A 142 -4.64 9.18 -30.57
C ALA A 142 -4.94 7.68 -30.64
N ASN A 143 -4.76 7.09 -31.81
CA ASN A 143 -4.92 5.66 -31.99
C ASN A 143 -3.54 4.98 -31.99
N ILE A 144 -3.35 4.03 -31.08
CA ILE A 144 -2.14 3.23 -30.96
C ILE A 144 -2.45 1.86 -31.56
N ASN A 145 -1.87 1.57 -32.71
CA ASN A 145 -2.00 0.27 -33.34
C ASN A 145 -0.94 -0.68 -32.78
N SER A 146 -1.35 -1.79 -32.18
CA SER A 146 -0.46 -2.83 -31.67
C SER A 146 -0.86 -4.19 -32.24
N CYS A 147 0.14 -5.02 -32.57
CA CYS A 147 -0.11 -6.40 -32.94
C CYS A 147 -0.39 -7.23 -31.68
N HIS A 148 -1.46 -8.02 -31.68
CA HIS A 148 -1.84 -8.86 -30.55
C HIS A 148 -2.33 -10.22 -31.04
N GLY A 149 -1.93 -11.29 -30.37
CA GLY A 149 -2.30 -12.67 -30.66
C GLY A 149 -1.08 -13.57 -30.83
N SER A 150 -1.32 -14.84 -31.14
CA SER A 150 -0.30 -15.86 -31.35
C SER A 150 -0.17 -16.17 -32.84
N CYS A 151 1.05 -16.36 -33.33
CA CYS A 151 1.31 -16.94 -34.63
C CYS A 151 1.46 -18.46 -34.44
N ALA A 152 0.78 -19.25 -35.27
CA ALA A 152 0.96 -20.71 -35.32
C ALA A 152 2.24 -21.07 -36.07
#